data_AF-A0A940R1I9-F1
#
_entry.id   AF-A0A940R1I9-F1
#
_cell.length_a   1.000
_cell.length_b   1.000
_cell.length_c   1.000
_cell.angle_alpha   90.00
_cell.angle_beta   90.00
_cell.angle_gamma   90.00
#
_symmetry.space_group_name_H-M   'P 1'
#
loop_
_entity.id
_entity.type
_entity.pdbx_description
1 polymer ?
#
loop_
_entity_poly.entity_id
_entity_poly.type
_entity_poly.pdbx_seq_one_letter_code
_entity_poly.pdbx_strand_id
1 'polypeptide(L)' 'MNRRELLRLVTLATGSVLIGSELLLSGCNTTNSDTAFTSFSANEIAFLDEVGETILPATSSPGAKAA' A
#
# COMPACT_ATOMS: atom_id res chain seq x y z
N MET A 1 14.52 23.84 -32.65
CA MET A 1 13.78 23.22 -31.52
C MET A 1 13.95 24.11 -30.29
N ASN A 2 12.88 24.77 -29.86
CA ASN A 2 12.97 25.87 -28.90
C ASN A 2 12.96 25.33 -27.47
N ARG A 3 14.13 25.34 -26.82
CA ARG A 3 14.31 25.02 -25.38
C ARG A 3 13.28 25.67 -24.45
N ARG A 4 12.81 26.88 -24.77
CA ARG A 4 11.77 27.58 -24.00
C ARG A 4 10.39 26.93 -24.07
N GLU A 5 10.07 26.30 -25.20
CA GLU A 5 8.80 25.61 -25.43
C GLU A 5 8.76 24.28 -24.68
N LEU A 6 9.87 23.54 -24.71
CA LEU A 6 10.03 22.32 -23.90
C LEU A 6 9.91 22.62 -22.40
N LEU A 7 10.55 23.68 -21.91
CA LEU A 7 10.44 24.06 -20.50
C LEU A 7 9.01 24.47 -20.10
N ARG A 8 8.26 25.13 -20.99
CA ARG A 8 6.84 25.46 -20.76
C ARG A 8 5.95 24.22 -20.69
N LEU A 9 6.19 23.24 -21.55
CA LEU A 9 5.44 21.99 -21.53
C LEU A 9 5.75 21.15 -20.29
N VAL A 10 7.03 21.05 -19.91
CA VAL A 10 7.44 20.30 -18.71
C VAL A 10 6.85 20.95 -17.46
N THR A 11 6.92 22.27 -17.31
CA THR A 11 6.36 22.99 -16.16
C THR A 11 4.84 22.90 -16.08
N LEU A 12 4.13 22.95 -17.23
CA LEU A 12 2.68 22.76 -17.27
C LEU A 12 2.29 21.34 -16.87
N ALA A 13 3.03 20.33 -17.36
CA ALA A 13 2.77 18.92 -17.05
C ALA A 13 3.10 18.57 -15.59
N THR A 14 4.21 19.06 -15.03
CA THR A 14 4.56 18.76 -13.63
C THR A 14 3.77 19.63 -12.64
N GLY A 15 3.46 20.89 -12.99
CA GLY A 15 2.62 21.76 -12.16
C GLY A 15 1.19 21.26 -12.04
N SER A 16 0.62 20.70 -13.12
CA SER A 16 -0.72 20.09 -13.08
C SER A 16 -0.75 18.79 -12.28
N VAL A 17 0.33 17.99 -12.30
CA VAL A 17 0.44 16.78 -11.48
C VAL A 17 0.50 17.12 -9.99
N LEU A 18 1.21 18.17 -9.58
CA LEU A 18 1.30 18.55 -8.16
C LEU A 18 -0.03 19.04 -7.61
N ILE A 19 -0.73 19.92 -8.33
CA ILE A 19 -2.01 20.52 -7.89
C ILE A 19 -3.19 19.58 -8.13
N GLY A 20 -3.19 18.85 -9.24
CA GLY A 20 -4.24 17.89 -9.62
C GLY A 20 -4.03 16.48 -9.07
N SER A 21 -2.97 16.25 -8.28
CA SER A 21 -2.70 14.96 -7.63
C SER A 21 -3.89 14.50 -6.81
N GLU A 22 -4.54 15.38 -6.05
CA GLU A 22 -5.74 15.04 -5.26
C GLU A 22 -6.91 14.57 -6.13
N LEU A 23 -7.10 15.14 -7.33
CA LEU A 23 -8.16 14.72 -8.26
C LEU A 23 -7.81 13.40 -8.96
N LEU A 24 -6.54 13.20 -9.34
CA LEU A 24 -6.05 11.91 -9.86
C LEU A 24 -6.11 10.81 -8.80
N LEU A 25 -5.76 11.12 -7.55
CA LEU A 25 -5.82 10.20 -6.42
C LEU A 25 -7.26 9.95 -5.98
N SER A 26 -8.15 10.94 -6.09
CA SER A 26 -9.59 10.79 -5.88
C SER A 26 -10.25 9.96 -6.98
N GLY A 27 -9.74 10.00 -8.22
CA GLY A 27 -10.21 9.13 -9.31
C GLY A 27 -9.68 7.69 -9.21
N CYS A 28 -8.54 7.47 -8.56
CA CYS A 28 -8.03 6.15 -8.18
C CYS A 28 -8.53 5.68 -6.81
N ASN A 29 -9.20 6.55 -6.05
CA ASN A 29 -10.06 6.18 -4.93
C ASN A 29 -11.34 5.59 -5.53
N THR A 30 -11.18 4.38 -6.11
CA THR A 30 -12.26 3.42 -6.08
C THR A 30 -12.85 3.49 -4.68
N THR A 31 -14.15 3.78 -4.59
CA THR A 31 -14.97 3.53 -3.43
C THR A 31 -14.90 2.03 -3.12
N ASN A 32 -13.76 1.55 -2.66
CA ASN A 32 -13.59 0.29 -1.97
C ASN A 32 -13.84 0.61 -0.50
N SER A 33 -15.08 0.96 -0.20
CA SER A 33 -15.61 0.89 1.16
C SER A 33 -15.63 -0.55 1.69
N ASP A 34 -15.24 -1.54 0.87
CA ASP A 34 -15.25 -2.97 1.19
C ASP A 34 -13.85 -3.56 1.46
N THR A 35 -12.78 -2.76 1.51
CA THR A 35 -11.48 -3.24 2.02
C THR A 35 -11.03 -2.48 3.25
N ALA A 36 -11.98 -2.12 4.12
CA ALA A 36 -11.65 -2.05 5.54
C ALA A 36 -11.13 -3.44 5.91
N PHE A 37 -9.84 -3.51 6.26
CA PHE A 37 -9.15 -4.71 6.72
C PHE A 37 -10.08 -5.52 7.63
N THR A 38 -10.74 -6.54 7.09
CA THR A 38 -11.65 -7.38 7.87
C THR A 38 -10.78 -8.05 8.89
N SER A 39 -11.06 -7.85 10.18
CA SER A 39 -10.33 -8.54 11.24
C SER A 39 -10.32 -10.03 10.94
N PHE A 40 -9.13 -10.65 10.95
CA PHE A 40 -9.01 -12.07 10.70
C PHE A 40 -9.97 -12.85 11.61
N SER A 41 -10.65 -13.84 11.05
CA SER A 41 -11.44 -14.78 11.83
C SER A 41 -10.52 -15.60 12.74
N ALA A 42 -11.06 -16.16 13.82
CA ALA A 42 -10.27 -16.97 14.76
C ALA A 42 -9.58 -18.17 14.08
N ASN A 43 -10.19 -18.72 13.03
CA ASN A 43 -9.59 -19.81 12.25
C ASN A 43 -8.42 -19.34 11.39
N GLU A 44 -8.53 -18.16 10.78
CA GLU A 44 -7.43 -17.57 10.01
C GLU A 44 -6.25 -17.21 10.89
N ILE A 45 -6.49 -16.67 12.10
CA ILE A 45 -5.43 -16.41 13.08
C ILE A 45 -4.74 -17.71 13.47
N ALA A 46 -5.49 -18.76 13.82
CA ALA A 46 -4.92 -20.06 14.17
C ALA A 46 -4.10 -20.69 13.01
N PHE A 47 -4.55 -20.50 11.76
CA PHE A 47 -3.80 -20.94 10.59
C PHE A 47 -2.50 -20.14 10.41
N LEU A 48 -2.57 -18.82 10.55
CA LEU A 48 -1.41 -17.94 10.45
C LEU A 48 -0.39 -18.19 11.56
N ASP A 49 -0.83 -18.57 12.77
CA ASP A 49 0.05 -18.97 13.87
C ASP A 49 0.86 -20.23 13.52
N GLU A 50 0.25 -21.24 12.90
CA GLU A 50 0.94 -22.47 12.47
C GLU A 50 1.90 -22.22 11.29
N VAL A 51 1.47 -21.40 10.32
CA VAL A 51 2.33 -20.97 9.21
C VAL A 51 3.51 -20.15 9.74
N GLY A 52 3.24 -19.24 10.67
CA GLY A 52 4.25 -18.40 11.32
C GLY A 52 5.28 -19.25 12.06
N GLU A 53 4.85 -20.23 12.85
CA GLU A 53 5.74 -21.12 13.60
C GLU A 53 6.61 -22.00 12.67
N THR A 54 6.09 -22.34 11.49
CA THR A 54 6.87 -23.09 10.48
C THR A 54 7.98 -22.21 9.86
N ILE A 55 7.71 -20.92 9.65
CA ILE A 55 8.66 -19.98 9.03
C ILE A 55 9.68 -19.47 10.07
N LEU A 56 9.21 -19.16 11.27
CA LEU A 56 9.98 -18.61 12.39
C LEU A 56 9.75 -19.48 13.64
N PRO A 57 10.36 -20.68 13.69
CA PRO A 57 10.23 -21.56 14.83
C PRO A 57 10.91 -20.95 16.06
N ALA A 58 10.43 -21.34 17.23
CA ALA A 58 11.08 -21.00 18.49
C ALA A 58 12.56 -21.44 18.49
N THR A 59 13.45 -20.48 18.73
CA THR A 59 14.89 -20.72 18.89
C THR A 59 15.35 -20.09 20.20
N SER A 60 16.26 -19.11 20.16
CA SER A 60 16.67 -18.33 21.34
C SER A 60 15.66 -17.22 21.69
N SER A 61 14.70 -16.93 20.80
CA SER A 61 13.55 -16.07 21.04
C SER A 61 12.25 -16.86 20.93
N PRO A 62 11.14 -16.38 21.51
CA PRO A 62 9.82 -16.95 21.26
C PRO A 62 9.54 -17.07 19.75
N GLY A 63 8.89 -18.16 19.36
CA GLY A 63 8.43 -18.41 17.99
C GLY A 63 7.24 -17.53 17.62
N ALA A 64 6.93 -17.45 16.33
CA ALA A 64 5.89 -16.54 15.84
C ALA A 64 4.49 -16.81 16.43
N LYS A 65 4.19 -18.04 16.82
CA LYS A 65 2.92 -18.40 17.48
C LYS A 65 2.79 -17.91 18.92
N ALA A 66 3.92 -17.59 19.56
CA ALA A 66 3.96 -17.24 20.98
C ALA A 66 3.88 -15.72 21.25
N ALA A 67 3.69 -14.90 20.21
CA ALA A 67 3.72 -13.43 20.26
C ALA A 67 2.33 -12.79 20.19
#